data_AF-A0A952JKS1-F1
#
_entry.id   AF-A0A952JKS1-F1
#
_cell.length_a   1.000
_cell.length_b   1.000
_cell.length_c   1.000
_cell.angle_alpha   90.00
_cell.angle_beta   90.00
_cell.angle_gamma   90.00
#
_symmetry.space_group_name_H-M   'P 1'
#
loop_
_entity.id
_entity.type
_entity.pdbx_description
1 polymer ?
#
loop_
_entity_poly.entity_id
_entity_poly.type
_entity_poly.pdbx_seq_one_letter_code
_entity_poly.pdbx_strand_id
1 'polypeptide(L)'
;MNASAFASGAKINLVGGCRTAVPEGQMPWDEESVVASFASKVDSKSVVKGSSMRVDYGTPGVDSDEKLVQPAKGGKIVVVNGQR
;
A
#
# COMPACT_ATOMS: atom_id res chain seq x y z
N MET A 1 1.24 11.11 11.61
CA MET A 1 2.41 10.21 11.55
C MET A 1 3.65 11.06 11.48
N ASN A 2 4.63 10.80 12.35
CA ASN A 2 5.93 11.46 12.29
C ASN A 2 6.74 10.81 11.18
N ALA A 3 7.14 11.56 10.14
CA ALA A 3 7.93 11.02 9.04
C ALA A 3 9.31 10.51 9.49
N SER A 4 9.81 11.02 10.63
CA SER A 4 11.00 10.50 11.32
C SER A 4 10.85 9.08 11.86
N ALA A 5 9.64 8.50 11.84
CA ALA A 5 9.41 7.11 12.20
C ALA A 5 9.87 6.13 11.11
N PHE A 6 10.04 6.58 9.86
CA PHE A 6 10.53 5.75 8.76
C PHE A 6 11.95 6.15 8.38
N ALA A 7 12.81 5.15 8.18
CA ALA A 7 14.14 5.37 7.62
C ALA A 7 14.03 5.87 6.18
N SER A 8 14.99 6.70 5.76
CA SER A 8 15.09 7.13 4.36
C SER A 8 15.25 5.92 3.43
N GLY A 9 14.52 5.89 2.32
CA GLY A 9 14.54 4.74 1.41
C GLY A 9 13.79 3.50 1.91
N ALA A 10 12.82 3.67 2.82
CA ALA A 10 12.06 2.57 3.36
C ALA A 10 11.26 1.84 2.28
N LYS A 11 11.19 0.50 2.42
CA LYS A 11 10.27 -0.35 1.66
C LYS A 11 9.06 -0.63 2.54
N ILE A 12 7.90 -0.15 2.13
CA ILE A 12 6.67 -0.19 2.94
C ILE A 12 5.62 -0.99 2.18
N ASN A 13 5.20 -2.11 2.75
CA ASN A 13 4.08 -2.90 2.24
C ASN A 13 2.85 -2.63 3.12
N LEU A 14 1.81 -2.07 2.52
CA LEU A 14 0.52 -1.83 3.14
C LEU A 14 -0.39 -3.00 2.81
N VAL A 15 -0.65 -3.81 3.83
CA VAL A 15 -1.41 -5.05 3.74
C VAL A 15 -2.70 -4.85 4.52
N GLY A 16 -3.86 -4.94 3.86
CA GLY A 16 -5.11 -4.46 4.46
C GLY A 16 -6.39 -4.87 3.76
N GLY A 17 -7.50 -4.31 4.26
CA GLY A 17 -8.85 -4.52 3.75
C GLY A 17 -9.08 -3.96 2.35
N CYS A 18 -10.29 -4.16 1.82
CA CYS A 18 -10.72 -3.63 0.53
C CYS A 18 -10.37 -2.14 0.42
N ARG A 19 -9.84 -1.74 -0.74
CA ARG A 19 -9.52 -0.36 -1.14
C ARG A 19 -8.19 0.25 -0.67
N THR A 20 -7.24 -0.56 -0.20
CA THR A 20 -5.92 -0.06 0.24
C THR A 20 -5.18 0.71 -0.85
N ALA A 21 -5.29 0.28 -2.11
CA ALA A 21 -4.63 0.91 -3.25
C ALA A 21 -5.55 1.12 -4.46
N VAL A 22 -6.70 1.75 -4.25
CA VAL A 22 -7.61 2.12 -5.35
C VAL A 22 -7.01 3.31 -6.11
N PRO A 23 -7.01 3.31 -7.45
CA PRO A 23 -6.60 4.47 -8.22
C PRO A 23 -7.40 5.72 -7.85
N GLU A 24 -6.74 6.87 -7.93
CA GLU A 24 -7.37 8.18 -7.73
C GLU A 24 -8.59 8.34 -8.67
N GLY A 25 -9.68 8.92 -8.15
CA GLY A 25 -10.96 9.05 -8.86
C GLY A 25 -11.81 7.78 -8.93
N GLN A 26 -11.36 6.66 -8.36
CA GLN A 26 -12.18 5.44 -8.20
C GLN A 26 -12.59 5.18 -6.74
N MET A 27 -12.12 6.02 -5.82
CA MET A 27 -12.58 6.03 -4.44
C MET A 27 -13.90 6.82 -4.33
N PRO A 28 -14.86 6.38 -3.51
CA PRO A 28 -16.00 7.21 -3.17
C PRO A 28 -15.51 8.50 -2.48
N TRP A 29 -16.20 9.61 -2.73
CA TRP A 29 -15.97 10.90 -2.05
C TRP A 29 -14.61 11.56 -2.30
N ASP A 30 -13.98 11.31 -3.46
CA ASP A 30 -12.69 11.90 -3.86
C ASP A 30 -11.56 11.67 -2.84
N GLU A 31 -11.66 10.61 -2.03
CA GLU A 31 -10.65 10.27 -1.05
C GLU A 31 -9.38 9.70 -1.72
N GLU A 32 -8.22 10.08 -1.21
CA GLU A 32 -6.96 9.43 -1.55
C GLU A 32 -6.95 7.97 -1.06
N SER A 33 -6.31 7.09 -1.83
CA SER A 33 -6.03 5.74 -1.34
C SER A 33 -5.01 5.76 -0.20
N VAL A 34 -5.03 4.73 0.64
CA VAL A 34 -4.09 4.61 1.77
C VAL A 34 -2.64 4.62 1.28
N VAL A 35 -2.35 4.01 0.13
CA VAL A 35 -1.03 4.06 -0.52
C VAL A 35 -0.64 5.50 -0.87
N ALA A 36 -1.53 6.29 -1.48
CA ALA A 36 -1.26 7.68 -1.84
C ALA A 36 -1.02 8.55 -0.59
N SER A 37 -1.89 8.44 0.42
CA SER A 37 -1.75 9.19 1.67
C SER A 37 -0.53 8.78 2.52
N PHE A 38 0.03 7.58 2.30
CA PHE A 38 1.31 7.19 2.89
C PHE A 38 2.49 7.73 2.10
N ALA A 39 2.43 7.67 0.76
CA ALA A 39 3.46 8.19 -0.13
C ALA A 39 3.72 9.68 0.11
N SER A 40 2.69 10.48 0.40
CA SER A 40 2.83 11.90 0.75
C SER A 40 3.55 12.17 2.08
N LYS A 41 3.79 11.12 2.91
CA LYS A 41 4.40 11.25 4.25
C LYS A 41 5.82 10.72 4.33
N VAL A 42 6.28 10.02 3.31
CA VAL A 42 7.62 9.40 3.25
C VAL A 42 8.46 10.02 2.14
N ASP A 43 9.78 9.95 2.28
CA ASP A 43 10.67 10.60 1.33
C ASP A 43 10.61 9.97 -0.07
N SER A 44 11.01 10.74 -1.07
CA SER A 44 11.06 10.29 -2.48
C SER A 44 11.93 9.07 -2.77
N LYS A 45 12.77 8.63 -1.83
CA LYS A 45 13.56 7.39 -1.95
C LYS A 45 12.79 6.16 -1.49
N SER A 46 11.72 6.36 -0.72
CA SER A 46 10.90 5.29 -0.16
C SER A 46 9.89 4.78 -1.19
N VAL A 47 9.54 3.51 -1.07
CA VAL A 47 8.58 2.84 -1.95
C VAL A 47 7.44 2.28 -1.12
N VAL A 48 6.22 2.66 -1.47
CA VAL A 48 4.98 2.19 -0.83
C VAL A 48 4.24 1.25 -1.79
N LYS A 49 3.90 0.06 -1.32
CA LYS A 49 3.16 -0.95 -2.09
C LYS A 49 1.86 -1.29 -1.39
N GLY A 50 0.80 -1.51 -2.16
CA GLY A 50 -0.47 -2.01 -1.63
C GLY A 50 -1.30 -2.70 -2.71
N SER A 51 -2.39 -3.34 -2.28
CA SER A 51 -3.31 -4.05 -3.17
C SER A 51 -4.63 -3.27 -3.34
N SER A 52 -5.19 -3.28 -4.55
CA SER A 52 -6.51 -2.71 -4.83
C SER A 52 -7.66 -3.57 -4.28
N MET A 53 -7.38 -4.80 -3.84
CA MET A 53 -8.35 -5.74 -3.28
C MET A 53 -7.91 -6.24 -1.90
N ARG A 54 -8.82 -6.94 -1.20
CA ARG A 54 -8.54 -7.57 0.09
C ARG A 54 -7.40 -8.57 -0.07
N VAL A 55 -6.47 -8.54 0.88
CA VAL A 55 -5.43 -9.56 0.98
C VAL A 55 -6.07 -10.86 1.48
N ASP A 56 -5.78 -11.95 0.78
CA ASP A 56 -6.22 -13.29 1.15
C ASP A 56 -5.10 -13.98 1.93
N TYR A 57 -5.28 -14.08 3.25
CA TYR A 57 -4.36 -14.79 4.14
C TYR A 57 -4.68 -16.30 4.15
N GLY A 58 -4.74 -16.91 2.96
CA GLY A 58 -5.28 -18.25 2.71
C GLY A 58 -4.61 -19.40 3.50
N THR A 59 -3.59 -19.12 4.32
CA THR A 59 -3.04 -20.08 5.28
C THR A 59 -2.63 -19.31 6.56
N PRO A 60 -2.97 -19.81 7.77
CA PRO A 60 -2.45 -19.22 9.00
C PRO A 60 -0.92 -19.39 9.07
N GLY A 61 -0.19 -18.29 9.22
CA GLY A 61 1.28 -18.30 9.28
C GLY A 61 1.93 -16.95 8.95
N VAL A 62 3.26 -16.94 8.88
CA VAL A 62 4.04 -15.82 8.33
C VAL A 62 4.13 -16.02 6.83
N ASP A 63 3.62 -15.06 6.06
CA ASP A 63 3.72 -15.04 4.60
C ASP A 63 4.79 -14.04 4.14
N SER A 64 5.35 -14.28 2.95
CA SER A 64 6.30 -13.34 2.35
C SER A 64 5.61 -12.05 1.95
N ASP A 65 6.37 -10.95 1.91
CA ASP A 65 5.88 -9.64 1.48
C ASP A 65 5.19 -9.71 0.11
N GLU A 66 5.75 -10.47 -0.84
CA GLU A 66 5.19 -10.66 -2.17
C GLU A 66 3.82 -11.34 -2.14
N LYS A 67 3.63 -12.28 -1.20
CA LYS A 67 2.36 -12.99 -1.03
C LYS A 67 1.35 -12.15 -0.25
N LEU A 68 1.80 -11.32 0.67
CA LEU A 68 0.94 -10.38 1.41
C LEU A 68 0.37 -9.28 0.53
N VAL A 69 1.12 -8.77 -0.44
CA VAL A 69 0.60 -7.77 -1.39
C VAL A 69 -0.11 -8.40 -2.59
N GLN A 70 -0.12 -9.74 -2.72
CA GLN A 70 -0.85 -10.40 -3.81
C GLN A 70 -2.35 -10.12 -3.69
N PRO A 71 -2.97 -9.58 -4.74
CA PRO A 71 -4.40 -9.36 -4.74
C PRO A 71 -5.14 -10.71 -4.77
N ALA A 72 -6.28 -10.79 -4.08
CA ALA A 72 -7.30 -11.78 -4.42
C ALA A 72 -7.61 -11.71 -5.93
N LYS A 73 -7.99 -12.85 -6.55
CA LYS A 73 -8.19 -12.98 -8.02
C LYS A 73 -8.85 -11.72 -8.62
N GLY A 74 -8.12 -11.04 -9.50
CA GLY A 74 -8.58 -9.85 -10.23
C GLY A 74 -8.07 -8.50 -9.72
N GLY A 75 -7.40 -8.43 -8.57
CA GLY A 75 -6.84 -7.16 -8.08
C GLY A 75 -5.49 -6.81 -8.71
N LYS A 76 -4.98 -5.61 -8.40
CA LYS A 76 -3.71 -5.09 -8.90
C LYS A 76 -2.84 -4.63 -7.72
N ILE A 77 -1.54 -4.88 -7.83
CA ILE A 77 -0.54 -4.26 -6.94
C ILE A 77 -0.28 -2.85 -7.45
N VAL A 78 -0.37 -1.87 -6.57
CA VAL A 78 -0.02 -0.49 -6.84
C VAL A 78 1.26 -0.18 -6.09
N VAL A 79 2.21 0.44 -6.80
CA VAL A 79 3.49 0.87 -6.26
C VAL A 79 3.58 2.38 -6.47
N VAL A 80 3.81 3.11 -5.39
CA VAL A 80 3.95 4.56 -5.40
C VAL A 80 5.23 4.94 -4.67
N ASN A 81 6.04 5.80 -5.28
CA ASN A 81 7.20 6.38 -4.63
C ASN A 81 6.76 7.48 -3.65
N GLY A 82 7.51 7.67 -2.58
CA GLY A 82 7.28 8.80 -1.69
C GLY A 82 7.36 10.14 -2.43
N GLN A 83 6.79 11.17 -1.82
CA GLN A 83 6.69 12.51 -2.41
C GLN A 83 7.23 13.61 -1.50
N ARG A 84 7.70 13.26 -0.30
CA ARG A 84 8.23 14.21 0.69
C ARG A 84 9.70 14.54 0.46
#